data_AF-A0A2M7XAE5-F1
#
_entry.id   AF-A0A2M7XAE5-F1
#
_cell.length_a   1.000
_cell.length_b   1.000
_cell.length_c   1.000
_cell.angle_alpha   90.00
_cell.angle_beta   90.00
_cell.angle_gamma   90.00
#
_symmetry.space_group_name_H-M   'P 1'
#
loop_
_entity.id
_entity.type
_entity.pdbx_description
1 polymer ?
#
loop_
_entity_poly.entity_id
_entity_poly.type
_entity_poly.pdbx_seq_one_letter_code
_entity_poly.pdbx_strand_id
1 'polypeptide(L)'
;SGAYMCRFVAKNIVAKGLAKQCLVSVAYAIGKAEPLMLEVKDEKGKSLTAFVKKNFDFRPRAIIERLNLQRPIYLQTAAYGHFGRSGFPWEQIKFGTPPRCTLVL
;
A
#
# COMPACT_ATOMS: atom_id res chain seq x y z
N SER A 1 6.20 6.13 -4.07
CA SER A 1 5.84 5.28 -2.91
C SER A 1 4.33 5.08 -2.77
N GLY A 2 3.50 6.14 -2.78
CA GLY A 2 2.03 6.04 -2.66
C GLY A 2 1.37 5.03 -3.61
N ALA A 3 1.71 5.08 -4.91
CA ALA A 3 1.20 4.11 -5.89
C ALA A 3 1.56 2.64 -5.57
N TYR A 4 2.77 2.40 -5.05
CA TYR A 4 3.19 1.06 -4.61
C TYR A 4 2.39 0.60 -3.39
N MET A 5 2.09 1.50 -2.46
CA MET A 5 1.22 1.19 -1.32
C MET A 5 -0.22 0.88 -1.77
N CYS A 6 -0.77 1.65 -2.72
CA CYS A 6 -2.08 1.37 -3.29
C CYS A 6 -2.13 -0.03 -3.91
N ARG A 7 -1.11 -0.40 -4.71
CA ARG A 7 -0.99 -1.75 -5.27
C ARG A 7 -0.92 -2.82 -4.18
N PHE A 8 -0.07 -2.62 -3.18
CA PHE A 8 0.09 -3.55 -2.06
C PHE A 8 -1.24 -3.78 -1.36
N VAL A 9 -1.98 -2.71 -1.03
CA VAL A 9 -3.29 -2.80 -0.38
C VAL A 9 -4.32 -3.49 -1.27
N ALA A 10 -4.45 -3.07 -2.54
CA ALA A 10 -5.41 -3.67 -3.48
C ALA A 10 -5.16 -5.17 -3.66
N LYS A 11 -3.89 -5.58 -3.85
CA LYS A 11 -3.50 -6.98 -3.99
C LYS A 11 -3.85 -7.79 -2.74
N ASN A 12 -3.61 -7.23 -1.55
CA ASN A 12 -3.94 -7.89 -0.28
C ASN A 12 -5.46 -8.01 -0.03
N ILE A 13 -6.26 -7.02 -0.46
CA ILE A 13 -7.73 -7.08 -0.37
C ILE A 13 -8.26 -8.22 -1.24
N VAL A 14 -7.84 -8.29 -2.50
CA VAL A 14 -8.28 -9.34 -3.44
C VAL A 14 -7.78 -10.72 -3.00
N ALA A 15 -6.52 -10.83 -2.58
CA ALA A 15 -5.97 -12.10 -2.08
C ALA A 15 -6.69 -12.65 -0.85
N LYS A 16 -7.31 -11.78 -0.03
CA LYS A 16 -8.13 -12.18 1.12
C LYS A 16 -9.60 -12.49 0.79
N GLY A 17 -10.00 -12.36 -0.47
CA GLY A 17 -11.39 -12.57 -0.88
C GLY A 17 -12.35 -11.48 -0.37
N LEU A 18 -11.85 -10.31 0.05
CA LEU A 18 -12.70 -9.21 0.49
C LEU A 18 -13.43 -8.52 -0.68
N ALA A 19 -12.86 -8.61 -1.89
CA ALA A 19 -13.42 -8.11 -3.14
C ALA A 19 -12.85 -8.92 -4.32
N LYS A 20 -13.55 -8.94 -5.45
CA LYS A 20 -13.00 -9.53 -6.69
C LYS A 20 -12.08 -8.55 -7.41
N GLN A 21 -12.44 -7.27 -7.39
CA GLN A 21 -11.61 -6.18 -7.88
C GLN A 21 -11.65 -5.02 -6.88
N CYS A 22 -10.59 -4.22 -6.86
CA CYS A 22 -10.49 -3.12 -5.92
C CYS A 22 -9.69 -1.97 -6.52
N LEU A 23 -10.20 -0.75 -6.33
CA LEU A 23 -9.51 0.49 -6.65
C LEU A 23 -9.15 1.22 -5.35
N VAL A 24 -7.87 1.56 -5.21
CA VAL A 24 -7.34 2.33 -4.08
C VAL A 24 -6.83 3.66 -4.60
N SER A 25 -7.45 4.74 -4.15
CA SER A 25 -7.13 6.12 -4.54
C SER A 25 -6.57 6.87 -3.35
N VAL A 26 -5.45 7.57 -3.53
CA VAL A 26 -4.81 8.37 -2.48
C VAL A 26 -4.38 9.73 -3.04
N ALA A 27 -4.55 10.78 -2.25
CA ALA A 27 -4.07 12.13 -2.57
C ALA A 27 -3.35 12.75 -1.37
N TYR A 28 -2.30 13.52 -1.64
CA TYR A 28 -1.49 14.20 -0.63
C TYR A 28 -1.38 15.68 -0.95
N ALA A 29 -1.35 16.51 0.09
CA ALA A 29 -0.86 17.89 -0.02
C ALA A 29 0.64 17.90 0.22
N ILE A 30 1.37 18.77 -0.49
CA ILE A 30 2.79 19.00 -0.23
C ILE A 30 2.98 19.44 1.24
N GLY A 31 3.94 18.82 1.94
CA GLY A 31 4.23 19.09 3.34
C GLY A 31 3.31 18.43 4.38
N LYS A 32 2.25 17.70 3.98
CA LYS A 32 1.42 16.93 4.92
C LYS A 32 1.74 15.44 4.87
N ALA A 33 2.01 14.86 6.03
CA ALA A 33 2.28 13.43 6.16
C ALA A 33 1.01 12.58 5.95
N GLU A 34 -0.11 13.01 6.52
CA GLU A 34 -1.40 12.36 6.34
C GLU A 34 -1.97 12.62 4.94
N PRO A 35 -2.57 11.61 4.28
CA PRO A 35 -3.23 11.82 3.00
C PRO A 35 -4.45 12.72 3.18
N LEU A 36 -4.67 13.64 2.23
CA LEU A 36 -5.89 14.43 2.15
C LEU A 36 -7.11 13.55 1.85
N MET A 37 -6.88 12.53 1.03
CA MET A 37 -7.89 11.57 0.61
C MET A 37 -7.29 10.19 0.60
N LEU A 38 -8.00 9.25 1.18
CA LEU A 38 -7.81 7.82 0.98
C LEU A 38 -9.19 7.21 0.75
N GLU A 39 -9.39 6.63 -0.42
CA GLU A 39 -10.65 5.98 -0.80
C GLU A 39 -10.34 4.59 -1.35
N VAL A 40 -11.14 3.60 -0.92
CA VAL A 40 -11.05 2.23 -1.40
C VAL A 40 -12.44 1.73 -1.75
N LYS A 41 -12.63 1.32 -3.00
CA LYS A 41 -13.89 0.81 -3.54
C LYS A 41 -13.70 -0.56 -4.19
N ASP A 42 -14.68 -1.44 -4.03
CA ASP A 42 -14.75 -2.72 -4.74
C ASP A 42 -15.41 -2.60 -6.12
N GLU A 43 -15.59 -3.73 -6.82
CA GLU A 43 -16.24 -3.77 -8.14
C GLU A 43 -17.69 -3.25 -8.17
N LYS A 44 -18.35 -3.12 -7.02
CA LYS A 44 -19.72 -2.60 -6.88
C LYS A 44 -19.76 -1.18 -6.33
N GLY A 45 -18.59 -0.55 -6.13
CA GLY A 45 -18.48 0.77 -5.52
C GLY A 45 -18.67 0.79 -4.00
N LYS A 46 -18.75 -0.37 -3.33
CA LYS A 46 -18.83 -0.45 -1.87
C LYS A 46 -17.49 0.00 -1.27
N SER A 47 -17.58 0.86 -0.26
CA SER A 47 -16.40 1.40 0.41
C SER A 47 -15.77 0.36 1.36
N LEU A 48 -14.47 0.12 1.19
CA LEU A 48 -13.61 -0.61 2.12
C LEU A 48 -12.65 0.34 2.87
N THR A 49 -12.87 1.65 2.74
CA THR A 49 -11.96 2.69 3.21
C THR A 49 -11.70 2.63 4.72
N ALA A 50 -12.75 2.45 5.54
CA ALA A 50 -12.61 2.38 6.99
C ALA A 50 -11.75 1.18 7.43
N PHE A 51 -11.94 0.04 6.77
CA PHE A 51 -11.14 -1.15 6.99
C PHE A 51 -9.67 -0.91 6.63
N VAL A 52 -9.40 -0.27 5.49
CA VAL A 52 -8.03 0.03 5.07
C VAL A 52 -7.35 1.02 6.00
N LYS A 53 -8.03 2.11 6.39
CA LYS A 53 -7.49 3.10 7.36
C LYS A 53 -7.11 2.47 8.70
N LYS A 54 -7.82 1.44 9.15
CA LYS A 54 -7.52 0.73 10.41
C LYS A 54 -6.28 -0.17 10.31
N ASN A 55 -5.98 -0.71 9.13
CA ASN A 55 -4.97 -1.75 8.95
C ASN A 55 -3.69 -1.29 8.24
N PHE A 56 -3.73 -0.15 7.56
CA PHE A 56 -2.64 0.34 6.73
C PHE A 56 -2.37 1.83 6.99
N ASP A 57 -1.11 2.16 7.22
CA ASP A 57 -0.64 3.53 7.39
C ASP A 57 -0.15 4.08 6.04
N PHE A 58 -0.78 5.15 5.58
CA PHE A 58 -0.49 5.79 4.30
C PHE A 58 0.44 6.99 4.42
N ARG A 59 1.04 7.27 5.58
CA ARG A 59 2.07 8.31 5.69
C ARG A 59 3.31 7.91 4.89
N PRO A 60 3.97 8.84 4.15
CA PRO A 60 5.13 8.51 3.31
C PRO A 60 6.23 7.72 4.02
N ARG A 61 6.54 8.08 5.27
CA ARG A 61 7.54 7.36 6.09
C ARG A 61 7.11 5.93 6.40
N ALA A 62 5.87 5.73 6.83
CA ALA A 62 5.33 4.41 7.13
C ALA A 62 5.32 3.51 5.88
N ILE A 63 5.05 4.06 4.69
CA ILE A 63 5.13 3.33 3.42
C ILE A 63 6.57 2.88 3.14
N ILE A 64 7.55 3.77 3.31
CA ILE A 64 8.97 3.47 3.10
C ILE A 64 9.44 2.33 4.01
N GLU A 65 9.07 2.40 5.30
CA GLU A 65 9.39 1.38 6.30
C GLU A 65 8.70 0.06 5.97
N ARG A 66 7.39 0.08 5.69
CA ARG A 66 6.58 -1.11 5.40
C ARG A 66 7.08 -1.88 4.19
N LEU A 67 7.46 -1.17 3.12
CA LEU A 67 7.89 -1.77 1.86
C LEU A 67 9.41 -1.86 1.74
N ASN A 68 10.17 -1.44 2.76
CA ASN A 68 11.63 -1.40 2.78
C ASN A 68 12.22 -0.81 1.48
N LEU A 69 11.84 0.44 1.19
CA LEU A 69 12.07 1.12 -0.09
C LEU A 69 13.44 1.81 -0.22
N GLN A 70 14.19 1.98 0.87
CA GLN A 70 15.51 2.63 0.85
C GLN A 70 16.62 1.65 0.43
N ARG A 71 16.45 1.03 -0.75
CA ARG A 71 17.38 0.05 -1.32
C ARG A 71 17.40 0.17 -2.85
N PRO A 72 18.50 -0.22 -3.53
CA PRO A 72 18.62 -0.12 -4.98
C PRO A 72 17.84 -1.23 -5.73
N ILE A 73 16.50 -1.22 -5.62
CA ILE A 73 15.61 -2.25 -6.18
C ILE A 73 14.85 -1.82 -7.45
N TYR A 74 15.08 -0.58 -7.92
CA TYR A 74 14.22 0.06 -8.93
C TYR A 74 14.62 -0.23 -10.37
N LEU A 75 15.86 -0.65 -10.64
CA LEU A 75 16.34 -0.90 -12.02
C LEU A 75 15.46 -1.94 -12.74
N GLN A 76 15.07 -3.00 -12.03
CA GLN A 76 14.23 -4.06 -12.59
C GLN A 76 12.80 -3.60 -12.93
N THR A 77 12.35 -2.48 -12.37
CA THR A 77 11.01 -1.90 -12.63
C THR A 77 10.95 -0.97 -13.83
N ALA A 78 12.11 -0.56 -14.38
CA ALA A 78 12.20 0.39 -15.49
C ALA A 78 11.68 -0.17 -16.83
N ALA A 79 11.54 -1.50 -16.93
CA ALA A 79 10.99 -2.19 -18.09
C ALA A 79 9.96 -3.24 -17.64
N TYR A 80 9.02 -3.55 -18.53
CA TYR A 80 7.97 -4.57 -18.34
C TYR A 80 7.05 -4.31 -17.13
N GLY A 81 6.93 -3.04 -16.72
CA GLY A 81 5.99 -2.59 -15.70
C GLY A 81 6.45 -2.83 -14.25
N HIS A 82 5.88 -2.01 -13.37
CA HIS A 82 6.16 -2.02 -11.92
C HIS A 82 5.34 -3.07 -11.15
N PHE A 83 4.26 -3.59 -11.75
CA PHE A 83 3.25 -4.40 -11.08
C PHE A 83 3.05 -5.75 -11.76
N GLY A 84 2.51 -6.72 -11.00
CA GLY A 84 2.17 -8.05 -11.52
C GLY A 84 3.34 -9.03 -11.60
N ARG A 85 4.54 -8.62 -11.16
CA ARG A 85 5.76 -9.43 -11.15
C ARG A 85 6.15 -9.81 -9.72
N SER A 86 6.67 -11.01 -9.50
CA SER A 86 7.20 -11.43 -8.20
C SER A 86 8.50 -10.70 -7.87
N GLY A 87 8.94 -10.77 -6.60
CA GLY A 87 10.22 -10.21 -6.15
C GLY A 87 10.15 -8.75 -5.66
N PHE A 88 9.03 -8.05 -5.85
CA PHE A 88 8.86 -6.68 -5.36
C PHE A 88 8.13 -6.61 -4.02
N PRO A 89 8.53 -5.70 -3.09
CA PRO A 89 7.89 -5.61 -1.77
C PRO A 89 6.38 -5.33 -1.84
N TRP A 90 5.94 -4.48 -2.77
CA TRP A 90 4.51 -4.14 -2.96
C TRP A 90 3.70 -5.25 -3.65
N GLU A 91 4.34 -6.32 -4.12
CA GLU A 91 3.67 -7.49 -4.71
C GLU A 91 3.52 -8.64 -3.70
N GLN A 92 3.98 -8.47 -2.45
CA GLN A 92 3.83 -9.47 -1.39
C GLN A 92 2.41 -9.44 -0.79
N ILE A 93 1.89 -10.63 -0.46
CA ILE A 93 0.65 -10.78 0.32
C ILE A 93 1.05 -10.85 1.80
N LYS A 94 0.90 -9.73 2.51
CA LYS A 94 1.23 -9.58 3.93
C LYS A 94 0.19 -8.67 4.58
N PHE A 95 -0.56 -9.24 5.51
CA PHE A 95 -1.65 -8.53 6.18
C PHE A 95 -1.28 -8.02 7.56
N GLY A 96 -1.80 -6.86 7.95
CA GLY A 96 -1.61 -6.27 9.27
C GLY A 96 -0.36 -5.40 9.39
N THR A 97 -0.40 -4.45 10.31
CA THR A 97 0.71 -3.58 10.71
C THR A 97 1.91 -4.45 11.12
N PRO A 98 3.15 -4.15 10.69
CA PRO A 98 4.29 -4.80 11.32
C PRO A 98 4.24 -4.46 12.83
N PRO A 99 4.67 -5.36 13.74
CA PRO A 99 4.71 -5.03 15.16
C PRO A 99 5.43 -3.70 15.31
N ARG A 100 4.87 -2.77 16.10
CA ARG A 100 5.56 -1.52 16.41
C ARG A 100 6.95 -1.92 16.89
N CYS A 101 7.97 -1.48 16.17
CA CYS A 101 9.34 -1.59 16.64
C CYS A 101 9.41 -0.66 17.85
N THR A 102 9.10 -1.18 19.03
CA THR A 102 9.39 -0.51 20.30
C THR A 102 10.90 -0.56 20.44
N LEU A 103 11.59 0.35 19.76
CA LEU A 103 12.93 0.77 20.15
C LEU A 103 12.75 1.44 21.51
N VAL A 104 12.79 0.62 22.56
CA VAL A 104 13.17 1.07 23.89
C VAL A 104 14.63 1.50 23.72
N LEU A 105 14.84 2.81 23.63
CA LEU A 105 16.12 3.42 24.00
C LEU A 105 16.26 3.35 25.52
#